data_AF-A0A953H6V6-F1
#
_entry.id   AF-A0A953H6V6-F1
#
_cell.length_a   1.000
_cell.length_b   1.000
_cell.length_c   1.000
_cell.angle_alpha   90.00
_cell.angle_beta   90.00
_cell.angle_gamma   90.00
#
_symmetry.space_group_name_H-M   'P 1'
#
loop_
_entity.id
_entity.type
_entity.pdbx_description
1 polymer ?
#
loop_
_entity_poly.entity_id
_entity_poly.type
_entity_poly.pdbx_seq_one_letter_code
_entity_poly.pdbx_strand_id
1 'polypeptide(L)'
;MESRELRIPLLIGGATTSKVHTAVKIATKLFPGWLTHINDASRAVPVISKITTENEEERVTFIRQLHEEHERVRIHYANHQNRKEMRSIADARAHKWQLGFQ
;
A
#
# COMPACT_ATOMS: atom_id res chain seq x y z
N MET A 1 -6.43 -0.06 -15.37
CA MET A 1 -5.34 -1.04 -15.59
C MET A 1 -5.98 -2.33 -16.07
N GLU A 2 -6.57 -3.13 -15.17
CA GLU A 2 -7.21 -4.40 -15.54
C GLU A 2 -8.34 -4.26 -16.58
N SER A 3 -9.27 -3.32 -16.39
CA SER A 3 -10.39 -3.12 -17.34
C SER A 3 -9.96 -2.68 -18.74
N ARG A 4 -8.71 -2.24 -18.90
CA ARG A 4 -8.11 -1.82 -20.17
C ARG A 4 -6.96 -2.75 -20.58
N GLU A 5 -6.81 -3.88 -19.89
CA GLU A 5 -5.76 -4.89 -20.10
C GLU A 5 -4.34 -4.31 -20.16
N LEU A 6 -4.11 -3.21 -19.43
CA LEU A 6 -2.82 -2.53 -19.45
C LEU A 6 -1.79 -3.35 -18.69
N ARG A 7 -0.76 -3.78 -19.40
CA ARG A 7 0.42 -4.48 -18.88
C ARG A 7 1.58 -3.51 -18.83
N ILE A 8 1.45 -2.43 -18.06
CA ILE A 8 2.55 -1.50 -17.75
C ILE A 8 2.70 -1.37 -16.23
N PRO A 9 3.93 -1.20 -15.69
CA PRO A 9 4.13 -1.04 -14.26
C PRO A 9 3.41 0.20 -13.71
N LEU A 10 2.77 0.07 -12.55
CA LEU A 10 2.09 1.15 -11.85
C LEU A 10 2.92 1.62 -10.66
N LEU A 11 3.26 2.91 -10.66
CA LEU A 11 3.94 3.57 -9.55
C LEU A 11 2.93 4.47 -8.83
N ILE A 12 2.85 4.33 -7.51
CA ILE A 12 1.98 5.17 -6.68
C ILE A 12 2.84 5.91 -5.68
N GLY A 13 2.69 7.23 -5.62
CA GLY A 13 3.41 8.10 -4.68
C GLY A 13 2.63 9.38 -4.39
N GLY A 14 3.11 10.18 -3.44
CA GLY A 14 2.49 11.44 -3.01
C GLY A 14 2.05 11.44 -1.55
N ALA A 15 1.69 12.62 -1.04
CA ALA A 15 1.50 12.88 0.40
C ALA A 15 0.46 11.99 1.09
N THR A 16 -0.62 11.62 0.40
CA THR A 16 -1.72 10.80 0.95
C THR A 16 -1.55 9.31 0.67
N THR A 17 -0.50 8.94 -0.07
CA THR A 17 -0.26 7.54 -0.43
C THR A 17 0.63 6.87 0.60
N SER A 18 0.44 5.58 0.81
CA SER A 18 1.30 4.80 1.69
C SER A 18 1.46 3.39 1.17
N LYS A 19 2.57 2.75 1.54
CA LYS A 19 2.84 1.34 1.29
C LYS A 19 1.73 0.43 1.82
N VAL A 20 1.20 0.74 3.01
CA VAL A 20 0.09 0.01 3.64
C VAL A 20 -1.19 0.11 2.81
N HIS A 21 -1.61 1.34 2.47
CA HIS A 21 -2.82 1.53 1.66
C HIS A 21 -2.68 0.85 0.28
N THR A 22 -1.51 1.00 -0.35
CA THR A 22 -1.19 0.40 -1.64
C THR A 22 -1.31 -1.13 -1.58
N ALA A 23 -0.68 -1.78 -0.59
CA ALA A 23 -0.69 -3.23 -0.43
C ALA A 23 -2.08 -3.81 -0.10
N VAL A 24 -2.87 -3.09 0.71
CA VAL A 24 -4.16 -3.58 1.24
C VAL A 24 -5.33 -3.29 0.29
N LYS A 25 -5.34 -2.13 -0.38
CA LYS A 25 -6.50 -1.66 -1.15
C LYS A 25 -6.31 -1.67 -2.66
N ILE A 26 -5.08 -1.55 -3.15
CA ILE A 26 -4.79 -1.37 -4.58
C ILE A 26 -4.20 -2.65 -5.18
N ALA A 27 -3.15 -3.21 -4.56
CA ALA A 27 -2.43 -4.39 -5.04
C ALA A 27 -3.32 -5.63 -5.22
N THR A 28 -4.41 -5.73 -4.46
CA THR A 28 -5.36 -6.86 -4.53
C THR A 28 -6.22 -6.87 -5.79
N LYS A 29 -6.25 -5.77 -6.53
CA LYS A 29 -7.05 -5.59 -7.76
C LYS A 29 -6.20 -5.54 -9.02
N LEU A 30 -4.89 -5.79 -8.90
CA LEU A 30 -3.94 -5.68 -10.00
C LEU A 30 -3.13 -6.96 -10.11
N PHE A 31 -2.53 -7.19 -11.28
CA PHE A 31 -1.57 -8.27 -11.44
C PHE A 31 -0.44 -8.21 -10.39
N PRO A 32 -0.07 -9.37 -9.79
CA PRO A 32 0.98 -9.46 -8.78
C PRO A 32 2.31 -8.84 -9.23
N GLY A 33 2.87 -7.94 -8.42
CA GLY A 33 4.22 -7.38 -8.61
C GLY A 33 4.36 -6.34 -9.72
N TRP A 34 3.24 -5.93 -10.35
CA TRP A 34 3.20 -4.81 -11.31
C TRP A 34 2.92 -3.45 -10.67
N LEU A 35 2.85 -3.39 -9.34
CA LEU A 35 2.56 -2.19 -8.56
C LEU A 35 3.68 -1.96 -7.55
N THR A 36 4.11 -0.71 -7.37
CA THR A 36 5.03 -0.33 -6.29
C THR A 36 4.70 1.04 -5.72
N HIS A 37 4.91 1.20 -4.42
CA HIS A 37 4.77 2.49 -3.73
C HIS A 37 6.12 3.20 -3.67
N ILE A 38 6.15 4.46 -4.08
CA ILE A 38 7.33 5.31 -4.07
C ILE A 38 7.11 6.43 -3.06
N ASN A 39 8.03 6.53 -2.09
CA ASN A 39 7.97 7.55 -1.05
C ASN A 39 8.24 8.96 -1.61
N ASP A 40 9.20 9.08 -2.52
CA ASP A 40 9.66 10.34 -3.08
C ASP A 40 10.31 10.13 -4.46
N ALA A 41 10.43 11.23 -5.23
CA ALA A 41 10.90 11.18 -6.61
C ALA A 41 12.33 10.61 -6.76
N SER A 42 13.22 10.82 -5.78
CA SER A 42 14.61 10.33 -5.85
C SER A 42 14.68 8.80 -5.88
N ARG A 43 13.64 8.14 -5.36
CA ARG A 43 13.56 6.68 -5.27
C ARG A 43 12.84 6.04 -6.46
N ALA A 44 12.26 6.83 -7.35
CA ALA A 44 11.54 6.31 -8.52
C ALA A 44 12.50 5.67 -9.55
N VAL A 45 13.61 6.34 -9.87
CA VAL A 45 14.53 5.91 -10.93
C VAL A 45 15.14 4.53 -10.68
N PRO A 46 15.70 4.22 -9.49
CA PRO A 46 16.26 2.89 -9.24
C PRO A 46 15.21 1.78 -9.28
N VAL A 47 13.96 2.08 -8.91
CA VAL A 47 12.86 1.11 -8.93
C VAL A 47 12.42 0.81 -10.35
N ILE A 48 12.24 1.83 -11.19
CA ILE A 48 11.93 1.65 -12.61
C ILE A 48 13.00 0.82 -13.30
N SER A 49 14.28 1.13 -13.06
CA SER A 49 15.41 0.40 -13.65
C SER A 49 15.36 -1.11 -13.37
N LYS A 50 14.91 -1.52 -12.18
CA LYS A 50 14.77 -2.95 -11.82
C LYS A 50 13.56 -3.61 -12.47
N ILE A 51 12.55 -2.84 -12.85
CA ILE A 51 11.34 -3.37 -13.50
C ILE A 51 11.55 -3.45 -15.02
N THR A 52 12.28 -2.49 -15.60
CA THR A 52 12.50 -2.39 -17.05
C THR A 52 13.84 -2.97 -17.50
N THR A 53 14.56 -3.67 -16.63
CA THR A 53 15.81 -4.36 -17.00
C THR A 53 15.57 -5.41 -18.09
N GLU A 54 16.53 -5.55 -18.99
CA GLU A 54 16.55 -6.60 -20.02
C GLU A 54 16.85 -7.98 -19.40
N ASN A 55 17.48 -8.01 -18.22
CA ASN A 55 17.72 -9.24 -17.48
C ASN A 55 16.40 -9.78 -16.87
N GLU A 56 15.84 -10.80 -17.51
CA GLU A 56 14.57 -11.40 -17.09
C GLU A 56 14.61 -12.01 -15.68
N GLU A 57 15.70 -12.64 -15.28
CA GLU A 57 15.82 -13.27 -13.95
C GLU A 57 15.79 -12.23 -12.84
N GLU A 58 16.50 -11.12 -13.03
CA GLU A 58 16.49 -9.99 -12.09
C GLU A 58 15.10 -9.37 -11.99
N ARG A 59 14.44 -9.16 -13.14
CA ARG A 59 13.09 -8.61 -13.21
C ARG A 59 12.08 -9.50 -12.47
N VAL A 60 12.07 -10.81 -12.75
CA VAL A 60 11.16 -11.77 -12.10
C VAL A 60 11.44 -11.83 -10.60
N THR A 61 12.71 -11.85 -10.21
CA THR A 61 13.11 -11.85 -8.80
C THR A 61 12.60 -10.60 -8.08
N PHE A 62 12.74 -9.42 -8.68
CA PHE A 62 12.27 -8.17 -8.10
C PHE A 62 10.74 -8.11 -7.98
N ILE A 63 10.01 -8.54 -9.01
CA ILE A 63 8.55 -8.63 -9.01
C ILE A 63 8.06 -9.56 -7.90
N ARG A 64 8.71 -10.72 -7.73
CA ARG A 64 8.41 -11.66 -6.63
C ARG A 64 8.63 -11.03 -5.26
N GLN A 65 9.75 -10.34 -5.07
CA GLN A 65 10.06 -9.63 -3.81
C GLN A 65 9.01 -8.56 -3.48
N LEU A 66 8.55 -7.80 -4.49
CA LEU A 66 7.47 -6.82 -4.31
C LEU A 66 6.16 -7.49 -3.89
N HIS A 67 5.83 -8.64 -4.48
CA HIS A 67 4.63 -9.38 -4.12
C HIS A 67 4.68 -9.90 -2.68
N GLU A 68 5.79 -10.55 -2.29
CA GLU A 68 6.02 -11.05 -0.93
C GLU A 68 5.96 -9.92 0.10
N GLU A 69 6.51 -8.76 -0.26
CA GLU A 69 6.46 -7.57 0.58
C GLU A 69 5.02 -7.08 0.80
N HIS A 70 4.22 -6.98 -0.26
CA HIS A 70 2.81 -6.60 -0.12
C HIS A 70 2.03 -7.59 0.75
N GLU A 71 2.27 -8.89 0.60
CA GLU A 71 1.62 -9.92 1.41
C GLU A 71 1.98 -9.78 2.89
N ARG A 72 3.26 -9.61 3.20
CA ARG A 72 3.73 -9.35 4.57
C ARG A 72 3.06 -8.11 5.17
N VAL A 73 2.93 -7.02 4.40
CA VAL A 73 2.25 -5.80 4.86
C VAL A 73 0.77 -6.04 5.13
N ARG A 74 0.08 -6.83 4.28
CA ARG A 74 -1.32 -7.20 4.49
C ARG A 74 -1.52 -8.02 5.76
N ILE A 75 -0.72 -9.06 5.96
CA ILE A 75 -0.78 -9.91 7.17
C ILE A 75 -0.56 -9.03 8.42
N HIS A 76 0.45 -8.16 8.37
CA HIS A 76 0.74 -7.26 9.49
C HIS A 76 -0.41 -6.29 9.78
N TYR A 77 -1.04 -5.73 8.75
CA TYR A 77 -2.20 -4.85 8.89
C TYR A 77 -3.41 -5.57 9.48
N ALA A 78 -3.71 -6.79 9.00
CA ALA A 78 -4.81 -7.60 9.52
C ALA A 78 -4.63 -7.92 11.02
N ASN A 79 -3.41 -8.32 11.42
CA ASN A 79 -3.08 -8.57 12.81
C ASN A 79 -3.22 -7.32 13.70
N HIS A 80 -2.92 -6.13 13.17
CA HIS A 80 -3.10 -4.87 13.89
C HIS A 80 -4.57 -4.47 14.03
N GLN A 81 -5.40 -4.68 13.00
CA GLN A 81 -6.84 -4.37 13.06
C GLN A 81 -7.54 -5.18 14.16
N ASN A 82 -7.20 -6.45 14.29
CA ASN A 82 -7.80 -7.34 15.30
C ASN A 82 -7.49 -6.93 16.74
N ARG A 83 -6.47 -6.10 16.97
CA ARG A 83 -6.10 -5.60 18.30
C ARG A 83 -6.75 -4.26 18.66
N LYS A 84 -7.45 -3.61 17.72
CA LYS A 84 -7.97 -2.27 17.95
C LYS A 84 -9.31 -2.34 18.65
N GLU A 85 -9.32 -2.06 19.96
CA GLU A 85 -10.57 -1.88 20.70
C GLU A 85 -11.31 -0.64 20.14
N MET A 86 -12.52 -0.87 19.63
CA MET A 86 -13.40 0.21 19.17
C MET A 86 -14.50 0.44 20.21
N ARG A 87 -14.65 1.69 20.63
CA ARG A 87 -15.80 2.10 21.44
C ARG A 87 -17.02 2.31 20.54
N SER A 88 -18.22 2.13 21.09
CA SER A 88 -19.43 2.47 20.37
C SER A 88 -19.49 3.98 20.09
N ILE A 89 -20.22 4.36 19.04
CA ILE A 89 -20.45 5.78 18.74
C ILE A 89 -21.18 6.50 19.89
N ALA A 90 -22.03 5.78 20.63
CA ALA A 90 -22.72 6.32 21.80
C ALA A 90 -21.74 6.63 22.93
N ASP A 91 -20.85 5.68 23.26
CA ASP A 91 -19.83 5.87 24.30
C ASP A 91 -18.87 6.99 23.94
N ALA A 92 -18.42 7.06 22.69
CA ALA A 92 -17.53 8.12 22.22
C ALA A 92 -18.19 9.52 22.35
N ARG A 93 -19.48 9.64 22.04
CA ARG A 93 -20.23 10.90 22.18
C ARG A 93 -20.48 11.28 23.64
N ALA A 94 -20.70 10.30 24.52
CA ALA A 94 -20.86 10.53 25.95
C ALA A 94 -19.57 11.08 26.58
N HIS A 95 -18.40 10.60 26.11
CA HIS A 95 -17.08 11.06 26.53
C HIS A 95 -16.56 12.24 25.69
N LYS A 96 -17.44 13.07 25.12
CA LYS A 96 -17.02 14.29 24.41
C LYS A 96 -16.27 15.23 25.36
N TRP A 97 -15.31 15.96 24.82
CA TRP A 97 -14.62 17.01 25.57
C TRP A 97 -15.62 18.06 26.06
N GLN A 98 -15.62 18.34 27.37
CA GLN A 98 -16.48 19.36 27.95
C GLN A 98 -15.75 20.71 27.93
N LEU A 99 -16.18 21.59 27.03
CA LEU A 99 -15.73 22.98 27.00
C LEU A 99 -16.53 23.76 28.03
N GLY A 100 -15.84 24.34 29.01
CA GLY A 100 -16.43 25.28 29.97
C GLY A 100 -16.70 26.61 29.28
N PHE A 101 -17.77 26.69 28.49
CA PHE A 101 -18.29 27.97 28.03
C PHE A 101 -19.08 28.58 29.19
N GLN A 102 -18.64 29.75 29.66
CA GLN A 102 -19.37 30.60 30.61
C GLN A 102 -20.57 31.25 29.92
#